data_AF-A0A6P4HNT6-F1
#
_entry.id   AF-A0A6P4HNT6-F1
#
_cell.length_a   1.000
_cell.length_b   1.000
_cell.length_c   1.000
_cell.angle_alpha   90.00
_cell.angle_beta   90.00
_cell.angle_gamma   90.00
#
_symmetry.space_group_name_H-M   'P 1'
#
loop_
_entity.id
_entity.type
_entity.pdbx_description
1 polymer ?
#
loop_
_entity_poly.entity_id
_entity_poly.type
_entity_poly.pdbx_seq_one_letter_code
_entity_poly.pdbx_strand_id
1 'polypeptide(L)'
;MAVADARFAFPLGEEGSDVEVAPLLCAGLIGWRSLAKTGNAQKVGLYGFGAAAHIIAQVLVWQKKQVYAFTRPGDAKTQAFARGLGATWAGGSDELPPEQLDATIIFAPVGSLVPAALKTLRKGGRVVCAGIHMSEIPAFSYDTLWEEREIVSVANLTRQDGLDFLSIAPKIGIHTTTTTYALKDANKALDDLRHGRFDGAAVLVP
;
A
#
# COMPACT_ATOMS: atom_id res chain seq x y z
N MET A 1 -18.38 -13.32 -20.44
CA MET A 1 -19.28 -13.11 -19.29
C MET A 1 -18.68 -13.85 -18.10
N ALA A 2 -18.49 -13.18 -16.97
CA ALA A 2 -18.05 -13.80 -15.71
C ALA A 2 -19.27 -13.94 -14.78
N VAL A 3 -19.29 -14.99 -13.96
CA VAL A 3 -20.34 -15.25 -12.96
C VAL A 3 -19.66 -15.40 -11.60
N ALA A 4 -20.25 -14.83 -10.56
CA ALA A 4 -19.73 -14.90 -9.19
C ALA A 4 -20.88 -15.14 -8.19
N ASP A 5 -20.57 -15.81 -7.07
CA ASP A 5 -21.49 -15.92 -5.94
C ASP A 5 -21.61 -14.55 -5.25
N ALA A 6 -22.85 -14.11 -5.01
CA ALA A 6 -23.15 -12.78 -4.45
C ALA A 6 -22.45 -12.50 -3.10
N ARG A 7 -22.13 -13.54 -2.33
CA ARG A 7 -21.38 -13.43 -1.05
C ARG A 7 -19.93 -13.00 -1.24
N PHE A 8 -19.42 -13.05 -2.47
CA PHE A 8 -18.08 -12.61 -2.87
C PHE A 8 -18.10 -11.39 -3.79
N ALA A 9 -19.28 -10.79 -4.00
CA ALA A 9 -19.45 -9.53 -4.73
C ALA A 9 -19.71 -8.38 -3.75
N PHE A 10 -19.31 -7.18 -4.17
CA PHE A 10 -19.55 -5.92 -3.45
C PHE A 10 -20.36 -4.96 -4.34
N PRO A 11 -21.32 -4.23 -3.75
CA PRO A 11 -21.97 -3.13 -4.46
C PRO A 11 -20.97 -1.98 -4.59
N LEU A 12 -20.73 -1.53 -5.83
CA LEU A 12 -19.79 -0.43 -6.12
C LEU A 12 -20.50 0.89 -6.44
N GLY A 13 -21.83 0.84 -6.62
CA GLY A 13 -22.59 1.96 -7.16
C GLY A 13 -22.44 2.04 -8.68
N GLU A 14 -22.98 3.12 -9.25
CA GLU A 14 -22.95 3.40 -10.71
C GLU A 14 -22.09 4.66 -11.02
N GLU A 15 -21.39 5.19 -10.01
CA GLU A 15 -20.57 6.40 -10.14
C GLU A 15 -19.09 6.03 -10.32
N GLY A 16 -18.42 6.68 -11.27
CA GLY A 16 -17.02 6.43 -11.62
C GLY A 16 -16.86 5.41 -12.74
N SER A 17 -15.64 5.32 -13.29
CA SER A 17 -15.33 4.33 -14.33
C SER A 17 -14.86 3.01 -13.73
N ASP A 18 -15.18 1.88 -14.39
CA ASP A 18 -14.64 0.57 -14.02
C ASP A 18 -13.11 0.56 -13.91
N VAL A 19 -12.45 1.40 -14.72
CA VAL A 19 -11.00 1.57 -14.71
C VAL A 19 -10.50 2.12 -13.38
N GLU A 20 -11.18 3.13 -12.83
CA GLU A 20 -10.82 3.75 -11.56
C GLU A 20 -11.20 2.87 -10.36
N VAL A 21 -12.29 2.12 -10.47
CA VAL A 21 -12.78 1.29 -9.36
C VAL A 21 -12.03 -0.04 -9.25
N ALA A 22 -11.59 -0.62 -10.37
CA ALA A 22 -10.94 -1.94 -10.38
C ALA A 22 -9.74 -2.06 -9.40
N PRO A 23 -8.80 -1.09 -9.31
CA PRO A 23 -7.71 -1.13 -8.33
C PRO A 23 -8.17 -1.14 -6.87
N LEU A 24 -9.33 -0.55 -6.55
CA LEU A 24 -9.87 -0.51 -5.19
C LEU A 24 -10.18 -1.91 -4.66
N LEU A 25 -10.61 -2.83 -5.53
CA LEU A 25 -11.00 -4.20 -5.21
C LEU A 25 -9.83 -5.11 -4.81
N CYS A 26 -8.58 -4.70 -5.05
CA CYS A 26 -7.40 -5.48 -4.66
C CYS A 26 -6.42 -4.60 -3.88
N ALA A 27 -5.78 -3.65 -4.55
CA ALA A 27 -4.79 -2.75 -3.96
C ALA A 27 -5.40 -1.89 -2.84
N GLY A 28 -6.63 -1.40 -3.04
CA GLY A 28 -7.37 -0.67 -2.01
C GLY A 28 -7.71 -1.54 -0.80
N LEU A 29 -8.32 -2.71 -1.01
CA LEU A 29 -8.72 -3.61 0.08
C LEU A 29 -7.54 -4.12 0.91
N ILE A 30 -6.44 -4.55 0.26
CA ILE A 30 -5.24 -4.99 1.01
C ILE A 30 -4.58 -3.82 1.74
N GLY A 31 -4.58 -2.63 1.12
CA GLY A 31 -4.14 -1.40 1.76
C GLY A 31 -4.96 -1.10 3.02
N TRP A 32 -6.29 -1.14 2.93
CA TRP A 32 -7.21 -0.92 4.05
C TRP A 32 -7.02 -1.93 5.16
N ARG A 33 -6.95 -3.23 4.83
CA ARG A 33 -6.72 -4.29 5.80
C ARG A 33 -5.39 -4.11 6.53
N SER A 34 -4.35 -3.71 5.80
CA SER A 34 -3.03 -3.45 6.36
C SER A 34 -3.03 -2.22 7.26
N LEU A 35 -3.73 -1.16 6.85
CA LEU A 35 -3.92 0.05 7.64
C LEU A 35 -4.65 -0.24 8.95
N ALA A 36 -5.72 -1.05 8.93
CA ALA A 36 -6.43 -1.44 10.15
C ALA A 36 -5.50 -2.13 11.17
N LYS A 37 -4.52 -2.91 10.69
CA LYS A 37 -3.49 -3.51 11.56
C LYS A 37 -2.48 -2.51 12.12
N THR A 38 -2.44 -1.26 11.69
CA THR A 38 -1.60 -0.22 12.33
C THR A 38 -2.24 0.38 13.59
N GLY A 39 -3.50 0.04 13.89
CA GLY A 39 -4.22 0.57 15.05
C GLY A 39 -4.33 2.10 15.01
N ASN A 40 -4.01 2.75 16.12
CA ASN A 40 -4.15 4.20 16.28
C ASN A 40 -2.93 5.01 15.80
N ALA A 41 -2.04 4.40 15.01
CA ALA A 41 -0.84 5.03 14.47
C ALA A 41 -1.14 6.39 13.81
N GLN A 42 -0.39 7.43 14.17
CA GLN A 42 -0.50 8.78 13.60
C GLN A 42 0.56 9.03 12.52
N LYS A 43 1.76 8.47 12.68
CA LYS A 43 2.86 8.49 11.72
C LYS A 43 3.03 7.11 11.11
N VAL A 44 2.64 6.97 9.85
CA VAL A 44 2.61 5.68 9.15
C VAL A 44 3.61 5.68 8.00
N GLY A 45 4.56 4.75 8.04
CA GLY A 45 5.49 4.51 6.95
C GLY A 45 4.93 3.55 5.91
N LEU A 46 5.09 3.85 4.61
CA LEU A 46 4.66 3.00 3.50
C LEU A 46 5.89 2.60 2.66
N TYR A 47 6.31 1.34 2.77
CA TYR A 47 7.42 0.77 2.00
C TYR A 47 6.93 0.11 0.71
N GLY A 48 7.42 0.62 -0.42
CA GLY A 48 6.96 0.21 -1.75
C GLY A 48 5.76 1.04 -2.19
N PHE A 49 6.02 2.26 -2.68
CA PHE A 49 5.00 3.24 -3.01
C PHE A 49 4.34 3.01 -4.39
N GLY A 50 3.67 1.85 -4.54
CA GLY A 50 2.97 1.44 -5.77
C GLY A 50 1.44 1.53 -5.67
N ALA A 51 0.73 0.59 -6.31
CA ALA A 51 -0.74 0.55 -6.37
C ALA A 51 -1.43 0.65 -4.99
N ALA A 52 -1.07 -0.19 -4.01
CA ALA A 52 -1.74 -0.17 -2.70
C ALA A 52 -1.35 1.06 -1.86
N ALA A 53 -0.07 1.44 -1.89
CA ALA A 53 0.46 2.54 -1.11
C ALA A 53 -0.12 3.90 -1.52
N HIS A 54 -0.26 4.18 -2.83
CA HIS A 54 -0.81 5.46 -3.29
C HIS A 54 -2.30 5.62 -2.97
N ILE A 55 -3.05 4.52 -2.93
CA ILE A 55 -4.45 4.50 -2.50
C ILE A 55 -4.53 4.77 -0.99
N ILE A 56 -3.76 4.02 -0.19
CA ILE A 56 -3.85 4.13 1.27
C ILE A 56 -3.23 5.43 1.80
N ALA A 57 -2.28 6.03 1.08
CA ALA A 57 -1.76 7.36 1.41
C ALA A 57 -2.88 8.41 1.44
N GLN A 58 -3.80 8.38 0.47
CA GLN A 58 -4.95 9.30 0.43
C GLN A 58 -5.90 9.06 1.60
N VAL A 59 -6.12 7.79 1.97
CA VAL A 59 -6.92 7.43 3.16
C VAL A 59 -6.27 7.98 4.44
N LEU A 60 -4.96 7.80 4.60
CA LEU A 60 -4.20 8.32 5.75
C LEU A 60 -4.29 9.84 5.83
N VAL A 61 -4.10 10.54 4.72
CA VAL A 61 -4.21 12.01 4.63
C VAL A 61 -5.63 12.48 4.99
N TRP A 62 -6.66 11.81 4.47
CA TRP A 62 -8.05 12.10 4.84
C TRP A 62 -8.33 11.87 6.33
N GLN A 63 -7.71 10.84 6.92
CA GLN A 63 -7.72 10.57 8.37
C GLN A 63 -6.83 11.53 9.18
N LYS A 64 -6.21 12.53 8.54
CA LYS A 64 -5.27 13.51 9.15
C LYS A 64 -4.03 12.87 9.79
N LYS A 65 -3.61 11.72 9.26
CA LYS A 65 -2.38 11.02 9.64
C LYS A 65 -1.21 11.48 8.79
N GLN A 66 0.00 11.39 9.31
CA GLN A 66 1.23 11.73 8.61
C GLN A 66 1.75 10.51 7.86
N VAL A 67 2.04 10.70 6.57
CA VAL A 67 2.48 9.63 5.67
C VAL A 67 3.96 9.79 5.37
N TYR A 68 4.74 8.73 5.61
CA TYR A 68 6.16 8.66 5.31
C TYR A 68 6.37 7.61 4.21
N ALA A 69 6.66 8.05 2.99
CA ALA A 69 6.80 7.16 1.85
C ALA A 69 8.25 6.70 1.68
N PHE A 70 8.45 5.39 1.66
CA PHE A 70 9.76 4.78 1.40
C PHE A 70 9.75 4.13 0.01
N THR A 71 10.54 4.69 -0.89
CA THR A 71 10.67 4.25 -2.28
C THR A 71 11.95 3.45 -2.48
N ARG A 72 12.20 2.96 -3.70
CA ARG A 72 13.55 2.50 -4.05
C ARG A 72 14.56 3.65 -3.85
N PRO A 73 15.81 3.35 -3.44
CA PRO A 73 16.86 4.36 -3.36
C PRO A 73 17.02 5.11 -4.69
N GLY A 74 17.04 6.44 -4.65
CA GLY A 74 17.17 7.29 -5.84
C GLY A 74 15.92 7.42 -6.72
N ASP A 75 14.78 6.82 -6.37
CA ASP A 75 13.53 6.89 -7.15
C ASP A 75 12.80 8.23 -6.94
N ALA A 76 13.42 9.32 -7.41
CA ALA A 76 12.94 10.68 -7.22
C ALA A 76 11.54 10.90 -7.81
N LYS A 77 11.18 10.18 -8.89
CA LYS A 77 9.86 10.23 -9.51
C LYS A 77 8.79 9.72 -8.56
N THR A 78 8.98 8.53 -8.01
CA THR A 78 8.01 7.95 -7.05
C THR A 78 7.94 8.77 -5.76
N GLN A 79 9.06 9.34 -5.31
CA GLN A 79 9.05 10.23 -4.14
C GLN A 79 8.26 11.52 -4.40
N ALA A 80 8.41 12.13 -5.58
CA ALA A 80 7.62 13.28 -5.98
C ALA A 80 6.13 12.94 -6.07
N PHE A 81 5.79 11.78 -6.63
CA PHE A 81 4.42 11.27 -6.67
C PHE A 81 3.82 11.11 -5.26
N ALA A 82 4.56 10.51 -4.33
CA ALA A 82 4.12 10.37 -2.94
C ALA A 82 3.86 11.72 -2.26
N ARG A 83 4.76 12.70 -2.44
CA ARG A 83 4.56 14.06 -1.91
C ARG A 83 3.34 14.74 -2.55
N GLY A 84 3.10 14.53 -3.84
CA GLY A 84 1.91 15.02 -4.54
C GLY A 84 0.60 14.47 -3.99
N LEU A 85 0.63 13.29 -3.36
CA LEU A 85 -0.51 12.69 -2.67
C LEU A 85 -0.59 13.04 -1.18
N GLY A 86 0.23 13.99 -0.71
CA GLY A 86 0.20 14.50 0.66
C GLY A 86 1.14 13.77 1.63
N ALA A 87 2.15 13.05 1.15
CA ALA A 87 3.18 12.50 2.03
C ALA A 87 3.96 13.61 2.74
N THR A 88 4.02 13.53 4.08
CA THR A 88 4.80 14.42 4.95
C THR A 88 6.29 14.33 4.63
N TRP A 89 6.76 13.12 4.30
CA TRP A 89 8.13 12.86 3.90
C TRP A 89 8.16 11.74 2.87
N ALA A 90 9.13 11.80 1.96
CA ALA A 90 9.42 10.72 1.04
C ALA A 90 10.93 10.61 0.83
N GLY A 91 11.47 9.39 0.84
CA GLY A 91 12.89 9.10 0.67
C GLY A 91 13.14 7.65 0.28
N GLY A 92 14.41 7.28 0.09
CA GLY A 92 14.84 5.92 -0.16
C GLY A 92 14.53 5.00 1.03
N SER A 93 14.29 3.71 0.75
CA SER A 93 14.06 2.70 1.78
C SER A 93 15.26 2.43 2.68
N ASP A 94 16.44 2.91 2.30
CA ASP A 94 17.72 2.90 3.00
C ASP A 94 17.94 4.17 3.85
N GLU A 95 17.06 5.16 3.74
CA GLU A 95 17.12 6.40 4.51
C GLU A 95 16.28 6.31 5.80
N LEU A 96 16.69 7.06 6.82
CA LEU A 96 15.89 7.24 8.03
C LEU A 96 14.96 8.45 7.88
N PRO A 97 13.68 8.33 8.26
CA PRO A 97 12.79 9.49 8.31
C PRO A 97 13.25 10.46 9.41
N PRO A 98 12.87 11.75 9.33
CA PRO A 98 13.25 12.75 10.34
C PRO A 98 12.63 12.49 11.71
N GLU A 99 11.60 11.66 11.79
CA GLU A 99 10.87 11.34 13.01
C GLU A 99 10.61 9.84 13.10
N GLN A 100 10.59 9.30 14.32
CA GLN A 100 10.18 7.92 14.55
C GLN A 100 8.69 7.72 14.22
N LEU A 101 8.38 6.55 13.67
CA LEU A 101 7.06 6.19 13.19
C LEU A 101 6.31 5.32 14.20
N ASP A 102 4.98 5.41 14.20
CA ASP A 102 4.13 4.54 15.02
C ASP A 102 3.98 3.15 14.41
N ALA A 103 3.86 3.09 13.09
CA ALA A 103 3.73 1.84 12.35
C ALA A 103 4.28 1.98 10.93
N THR A 104 4.62 0.86 10.33
CA THR A 104 5.00 0.78 8.91
C THR A 104 4.22 -0.33 8.23
N ILE A 105 3.94 -0.14 6.94
CA ILE A 105 3.32 -1.13 6.08
C ILE A 105 4.28 -1.42 4.93
N ILE A 106 4.62 -2.70 4.74
CA ILE A 106 5.53 -3.15 3.68
C ILE A 106 4.70 -3.82 2.58
N PHE A 107 4.61 -3.14 1.44
CA PHE A 107 4.01 -3.68 0.21
C PHE A 107 5.06 -4.28 -0.74
N ALA A 108 6.30 -3.79 -0.67
CA ALA A 108 7.39 -4.30 -1.50
C ALA A 108 7.76 -5.75 -1.12
N PRO A 109 8.00 -6.65 -2.09
CA PRO A 109 8.30 -8.07 -1.85
C PRO A 109 9.76 -8.30 -1.43
N VAL A 110 10.31 -7.48 -0.52
CA VAL A 110 11.72 -7.48 -0.13
C VAL A 110 11.87 -7.67 1.38
N GLY A 111 12.35 -8.85 1.80
CA GLY A 111 12.45 -9.27 3.20
C GLY A 111 13.43 -8.45 4.04
N SER A 112 14.49 -7.89 3.43
CA SER A 112 15.42 -6.99 4.13
C SER A 112 14.79 -5.66 4.54
N LEU A 113 13.61 -5.31 4.00
CA LEU A 113 12.86 -4.14 4.46
C LEU A 113 12.24 -4.32 5.84
N VAL A 114 12.03 -5.55 6.31
CA VAL A 114 11.46 -5.81 7.64
C VAL A 114 12.39 -5.25 8.75
N PRO A 115 13.67 -5.65 8.83
CA PRO A 115 14.58 -5.07 9.81
C PRO A 115 14.89 -3.59 9.55
N ALA A 116 14.85 -3.12 8.31
CA ALA A 116 15.00 -1.69 8.01
C ALA A 116 13.83 -0.87 8.58
N ALA A 117 12.59 -1.35 8.37
CA ALA A 117 11.39 -0.71 8.86
C ALA A 117 11.32 -0.71 10.40
N LEU A 118 11.74 -1.79 11.06
CA LEU A 118 11.83 -1.85 12.53
C LEU A 118 12.67 -0.71 13.11
N LYS A 119 13.79 -0.36 12.46
CA LYS A 119 14.68 0.73 12.91
C LYS A 119 14.06 2.12 12.82
N THR A 120 13.01 2.29 12.03
CA THR A 120 12.28 3.57 11.93
C THR A 120 11.21 3.73 13.00
N LEU A 121 10.87 2.65 13.71
CA LEU A 121 9.77 2.63 14.68
C LEU A 121 10.20 3.10 16.06
N ARG A 122 9.31 3.84 16.71
CA ARG A 122 9.38 4.04 18.16
C ARG A 122 9.13 2.72 18.91
N LYS A 123 9.35 2.75 20.23
CA LYS A 123 8.96 1.64 21.13
C LYS A 123 7.45 1.38 21.02
N GLY A 124 7.05 0.10 21.03
CA GLY A 124 5.68 -0.34 20.83
C GLY A 124 5.17 -0.22 19.39
N GLY A 125 6.04 0.12 18.43
CA GLY A 125 5.66 0.28 17.03
C GLY A 125 5.47 -1.05 16.30
N ARG A 126 4.79 -1.01 15.15
CA ARG A 126 4.44 -2.24 14.40
C ARG A 126 4.88 -2.20 12.94
N VAL A 127 5.49 -3.28 12.46
CA VAL A 127 5.70 -3.56 11.04
C VAL A 127 4.58 -4.48 10.54
N VAL A 128 3.83 -4.04 9.53
CA VAL A 128 2.77 -4.81 8.86
C VAL A 128 3.27 -5.27 7.49
N CYS A 129 3.49 -6.57 7.33
CA CYS A 129 3.86 -7.18 6.05
C CYS A 129 2.59 -7.46 5.22
N ALA A 130 2.41 -6.70 4.15
CA ALA A 130 1.22 -6.73 3.29
C ALA A 130 1.44 -7.42 1.93
N GLY A 131 2.68 -7.77 1.59
CA GLY A 131 3.01 -8.48 0.36
C GLY A 131 2.49 -9.93 0.36
N ILE A 132 1.93 -10.37 -0.78
CA ILE A 132 1.49 -11.78 -0.99
C ILE A 132 2.67 -12.77 -1.07
N HIS A 133 3.85 -12.24 -1.36
CA HIS A 133 5.12 -12.94 -1.40
C HIS A 133 6.23 -11.94 -1.08
N MET A 134 7.32 -12.43 -0.52
CA MET A 134 8.49 -11.65 -0.14
C MET A 134 9.70 -12.56 -0.15
N SER A 135 10.89 -12.01 -0.45
CA SER A 135 12.14 -12.74 -0.21
C SER A 135 12.29 -13.09 1.28
N GLU A 136 13.21 -13.99 1.61
CA GLU A 136 13.51 -14.32 3.01
C GLU A 136 13.83 -13.05 3.82
N ILE A 137 13.34 -13.02 5.06
CA ILE A 137 13.73 -12.00 6.04
C ILE A 137 15.11 -12.41 6.56
N PRO A 138 16.15 -11.58 6.35
CA PRO A 138 17.49 -11.93 6.82
C PRO A 138 17.56 -11.93 8.35
N ALA A 139 18.57 -12.58 8.91
CA ALA A 139 18.85 -12.48 10.34
C ALA A 139 19.11 -11.03 10.76
N PHE A 140 18.61 -10.63 11.94
CA PHE A 140 18.83 -9.30 12.53
C PHE A 140 18.93 -9.41 14.06
N SER A 141 19.54 -8.41 14.71
CA SER A 141 19.68 -8.42 16.18
C SER A 141 18.32 -8.34 16.85
N TYR A 142 18.12 -9.12 17.92
CA TYR A 142 16.93 -9.04 18.76
C TYR A 142 16.67 -7.63 19.29
N ASP A 143 17.72 -6.83 19.52
CA ASP A 143 17.60 -5.43 19.97
C ASP A 143 16.77 -4.56 19.02
N THR A 144 16.71 -4.94 17.73
CA THR A 144 15.90 -4.22 16.72
C THR A 144 14.41 -4.53 16.85
N LEU A 145 14.05 -5.71 17.40
CA LEU A 145 12.66 -6.11 17.68
C LEU A 145 12.24 -5.85 19.14
N TRP A 146 13.21 -5.77 20.06
CA TRP A 146 12.99 -5.44 21.46
C TRP A 146 12.22 -4.12 21.64
N GLU A 147 11.76 -3.83 22.86
CA GLU A 147 10.94 -2.66 23.21
C GLU A 147 9.50 -2.72 22.68
N GLU A 148 8.90 -3.91 22.77
CA GLU A 148 7.49 -4.17 22.42
C GLU A 148 7.15 -3.89 20.94
N ARG A 149 8.15 -3.93 20.05
CA ARG A 149 7.86 -3.83 18.61
C ARG A 149 7.27 -5.14 18.11
N GLU A 150 6.40 -5.03 17.11
CA GLU A 150 5.72 -6.18 16.53
C GLU A 150 6.01 -6.32 15.03
N ILE A 151 6.07 -7.55 14.54
CA ILE A 151 6.03 -7.89 13.12
C ILE A 151 4.77 -8.72 12.91
N VAL A 152 3.87 -8.27 12.03
CA VAL A 152 2.62 -8.97 11.74
C VAL A 152 2.42 -9.13 10.24
N SER A 153 1.76 -10.21 9.83
CA SER A 153 1.39 -10.43 8.44
C SER A 153 -0.09 -10.13 8.15
N VAL A 154 -0.37 -9.89 6.88
CA VAL A 154 -1.72 -9.86 6.31
C VAL A 154 -1.79 -10.93 5.23
N ALA A 155 -2.78 -11.82 5.31
CA ALA A 155 -2.99 -12.87 4.33
C ALA A 155 -4.34 -12.76 3.60
N ASN A 156 -5.41 -12.41 4.34
CA ASN A 156 -6.78 -12.45 3.83
C ASN A 156 -7.51 -11.12 4.03
N LEU A 157 -8.48 -10.89 3.14
CA LEU A 157 -9.49 -9.85 3.25
C LEU A 157 -10.76 -10.47 3.83
N THR A 158 -11.39 -9.78 4.77
CA THR A 158 -12.74 -10.14 5.23
C THR A 158 -13.79 -9.40 4.40
N ARG A 159 -15.02 -9.94 4.36
CA ARG A 159 -16.14 -9.23 3.73
C ARG A 159 -16.38 -7.87 4.39
N GLN A 160 -16.16 -7.76 5.70
CA GLN A 160 -16.31 -6.51 6.42
C GLN A 160 -15.27 -5.46 5.98
N ASP A 161 -14.01 -5.86 5.76
CA ASP A 161 -12.99 -4.95 5.22
C ASP A 161 -13.44 -4.37 3.86
N GLY A 162 -14.08 -5.19 3.03
CA GLY A 162 -14.67 -4.79 1.76
C GLY A 162 -15.79 -3.77 1.91
N LEU A 163 -16.77 -4.07 2.76
CA LEU A 163 -17.90 -3.17 3.02
C LEU A 163 -17.44 -1.83 3.61
N ASP A 164 -16.55 -1.87 4.61
CA ASP A 164 -16.05 -0.69 5.28
C ASP A 164 -15.30 0.22 4.30
N PHE A 165 -14.32 -0.33 3.59
CA PHE A 165 -13.49 0.44 2.66
C PHE A 165 -14.30 1.01 1.49
N LEU A 166 -15.08 0.18 0.81
CA LEU A 166 -15.81 0.62 -0.38
C LEU A 166 -16.92 1.62 -0.05
N SER A 167 -17.45 1.61 1.19
CA SER A 167 -18.43 2.61 1.63
C SER A 167 -17.83 4.01 1.90
N ILE A 168 -16.52 4.09 2.16
CA ILE A 168 -15.83 5.35 2.47
C ILE A 168 -14.98 5.85 1.30
N ALA A 169 -14.52 4.99 0.40
CA ALA A 169 -13.66 5.37 -0.72
C ALA A 169 -14.23 6.53 -1.57
N PRO A 170 -15.53 6.54 -1.92
CA PRO A 170 -16.12 7.69 -2.63
C PRO A 170 -16.13 8.98 -1.79
N LYS A 171 -16.33 8.89 -0.47
CA LYS A 171 -16.35 10.05 0.45
C LYS A 171 -14.97 10.68 0.62
N ILE A 172 -13.93 9.86 0.52
CA ILE A 172 -12.54 10.30 0.53
C ILE A 172 -12.19 10.97 -0.81
N GLY A 173 -12.87 10.59 -1.90
CA GLY A 173 -12.53 11.03 -3.24
C GLY A 173 -11.21 10.44 -3.72
N ILE A 174 -10.96 9.14 -3.43
CA ILE A 174 -9.72 8.46 -3.80
C ILE A 174 -9.53 8.53 -5.31
N HIS A 175 -8.44 9.14 -5.75
CA HIS A 175 -8.02 9.11 -7.13
C HIS A 175 -7.01 7.99 -7.34
N THR A 176 -7.39 6.95 -8.08
CA THR A 176 -6.49 5.88 -8.49
C THR A 176 -5.73 6.31 -9.73
N THR A 177 -4.41 6.40 -9.65
CA THR A 177 -3.59 6.60 -10.84
C THR A 177 -3.55 5.29 -11.63
N THR A 178 -4.11 5.29 -12.83
CA THR A 178 -4.25 4.08 -13.66
C THR A 178 -3.60 4.24 -15.02
N THR A 179 -2.98 3.18 -15.51
CA THR A 179 -2.56 3.04 -16.91
C THR A 179 -3.38 1.95 -17.57
N THR A 180 -4.14 2.30 -18.61
CA THR A 180 -5.01 1.35 -19.30
C THR A 180 -4.27 0.63 -20.41
N TYR A 181 -4.53 -0.67 -20.54
CA TYR A 181 -4.06 -1.51 -21.64
C TYR A 181 -5.26 -2.27 -22.20
N ALA A 182 -5.29 -2.55 -23.50
CA ALA A 182 -6.27 -3.51 -24.02
C ALA A 182 -5.95 -4.91 -23.46
N LEU A 183 -6.96 -5.75 -23.27
CA LEU A 183 -6.79 -7.10 -22.72
C LEU A 183 -5.76 -7.93 -23.53
N LYS A 184 -5.77 -7.79 -24.86
CA LYS A 184 -4.80 -8.44 -25.76
C LYS A 184 -3.35 -8.03 -25.52
N ASP A 185 -3.12 -6.87 -24.89
CA ASP A 185 -1.80 -6.31 -24.62
C ASP A 185 -1.31 -6.61 -23.18
N ALA A 186 -1.93 -7.59 -22.49
CA ALA A 186 -1.58 -7.95 -21.12
C ALA A 186 -0.08 -8.23 -20.90
N ASN A 187 0.60 -8.86 -21.88
CA ASN A 187 2.04 -9.11 -21.78
C ASN A 187 2.86 -7.81 -21.75
N LYS A 188 2.42 -6.77 -22.48
CA LYS A 188 3.05 -5.46 -22.43
C LYS A 188 2.84 -4.81 -21.07
N ALA A 189 1.63 -4.90 -20.52
CA ALA A 189 1.32 -4.38 -19.18
C ALA A 189 2.20 -5.03 -18.10
N LEU A 190 2.43 -6.35 -18.19
CA LEU A 190 3.33 -7.08 -17.28
C LEU A 190 4.78 -6.66 -17.43
N ASP A 191 5.26 -6.43 -18.65
CA ASP A 191 6.63 -5.96 -18.89
C ASP A 191 6.86 -4.53 -18.39
N ASP A 192 5.88 -3.64 -18.62
CA ASP A 192 5.88 -2.27 -18.12
C ASP A 192 5.89 -2.26 -16.58
N LEU A 193 5.09 -3.13 -15.94
CA LEU A 193 5.07 -3.30 -14.48
C LEU A 193 6.44 -3.74 -13.95
N ARG A 194 7.06 -4.75 -14.56
CA ARG A 194 8.36 -5.28 -14.13
C ARG A 194 9.47 -4.22 -14.19
N HIS A 195 9.41 -3.33 -15.19
CA HIS A 195 10.38 -2.27 -15.40
C HIS A 195 9.98 -0.94 -14.73
N GLY A 196 8.86 -0.88 -14.02
CA GLY A 196 8.37 0.34 -13.34
C GLY A 196 8.09 1.49 -14.31
N ARG A 197 7.54 1.19 -15.50
CA ARG A 197 7.31 2.20 -16.56
C ARG A 197 6.04 3.04 -16.36
N PHE A 198 5.24 2.73 -15.35
CA PHE A 198 4.08 3.54 -14.95
C PHE A 198 4.01 3.65 -13.42
N ASP A 199 3.27 4.66 -12.97
CA ASP A 199 2.90 4.84 -11.56
C ASP A 199 1.47 4.33 -11.33
N GLY A 200 1.17 3.87 -10.11
CA GLY A 200 -0.16 3.40 -9.75
C GLY A 200 -0.47 1.98 -10.23
N ALA A 201 -1.61 1.76 -10.88
CA ALA A 201 -2.11 0.44 -11.27
C ALA A 201 -2.30 0.31 -12.79
N ALA A 202 -1.90 -0.84 -13.36
CA ALA A 202 -2.29 -1.19 -14.72
C ALA A 202 -3.69 -1.82 -14.73
N VAL A 203 -4.55 -1.40 -15.65
CA VAL A 203 -5.91 -1.93 -15.81
C VAL A 203 -6.10 -2.44 -17.23
N LEU A 204 -6.57 -3.68 -17.36
CA LEU A 204 -6.89 -4.29 -18.64
C LEU A 204 -8.34 -4.01 -19.01
N VAL A 205 -8.55 -3.44 -20.19
CA VAL A 205 -9.87 -3.17 -20.76
C VAL A 205 -10.21 -4.29 -21.77
N PRO A 206 -11.31 -5.04 -21.55
CA PRO A 206 -11.73 -6.16 -22.41
C PRO A 206 -11.92 -5.81 -23.88
#